data_AF-A0A662J4G1-F1
#
_entry.id   AF-A0A662J4G1-F1
#
_cell.length_a   1.000
_cell.length_b   1.000
_cell.length_c   1.000
_cell.angle_alpha   90.00
_cell.angle_beta   90.00
_cell.angle_gamma   90.00
#
_symmetry.space_group_name_H-M   'P 1'
#
loop_
_entity.id
_entity.type
_entity.pdbx_description
1 polymer ?
#
loop_
_entity_poly.entity_id
_entity_poly.type
_entity_poly.pdbx_seq_one_letter_code
_entity_poly.pdbx_strand_id
1 'polypeptide(L)'
;MKLVDSKLVKAVAVTTWGADGALVKRDGSLAYPAISWQCSRTRTVVKEVVERVEPREIFSITGYQVIYFNTLFKLLWIRRNAPKAFERAYTWLMMPGLIAHRLSGE
;
A
#
# COMPACT_ATOMS: atom_id res chain seq x y z
N MET A 1 18.38 29.57 -7.66
CA MET A 1 17.91 28.81 -6.47
C MET A 1 19.12 28.59 -5.57
N LYS A 2 19.13 29.11 -4.33
CA LYS A 2 20.24 28.82 -3.40
C LYS A 2 20.05 27.41 -2.86
N LEU A 3 21.05 26.55 -3.05
CA LEU A 3 21.07 25.22 -2.46
C LEU A 3 21.39 25.35 -0.97
N VAL A 4 20.67 24.60 -0.14
CA VAL A 4 20.95 24.48 1.29
C VAL A 4 22.07 23.45 1.46
N ASP A 5 23.06 23.72 2.31
CA ASP A 5 24.07 22.73 2.69
C ASP A 5 23.38 21.57 3.43
N SER A 6 23.50 20.35 2.89
CA SER A 6 22.86 19.15 3.44
C SER A 6 23.30 18.85 4.87
N LYS A 7 24.50 19.31 5.29
CA LYS A 7 24.99 19.16 6.67
C LYS A 7 24.16 19.93 7.70
N LEU A 8 23.37 20.91 7.26
CA LEU A 8 22.48 21.70 8.12
C LEU A 8 21.12 21.03 8.33
N VAL A 9 20.76 20.02 7.54
CA VAL A 9 19.49 19.30 7.67
C VAL A 9 19.57 18.35 8.87
N LYS A 10 18.72 18.57 9.88
CA LYS A 10 18.71 17.78 11.13
C LYS A 10 17.67 16.67 11.16
N ALA A 11 16.62 16.77 10.36
CA ALA A 11 15.54 15.80 10.30
C ALA A 11 14.86 15.82 8.93
N VAL A 12 14.27 14.68 8.56
CA VAL A 12 13.42 14.53 7.38
C VAL A 12 12.17 13.77 7.79
N ALA A 13 11.01 14.25 7.38
CA ALA A 13 9.74 13.54 7.53
C ALA A 13 9.18 13.23 6.13
N VAL A 14 8.63 12.03 5.96
CA VAL A 14 8.01 11.59 4.71
C VAL A 14 6.51 11.60 4.88
N THR A 15 5.81 12.31 3.99
CA THR A 15 4.35 12.27 3.87
C THR A 15 3.95 11.97 2.44
N THR A 16 2.86 11.23 2.28
CA THR A 16 2.33 10.82 0.97
C THR A 16 0.81 10.81 1.01
N TRP A 17 0.18 10.53 -0.12
CA TRP A 17 -1.23 10.14 -0.15
C TRP A 17 -1.44 8.78 0.53
N GLY A 18 -2.69 8.51 0.91
CA GLY A 18 -3.09 7.28 1.58
C GLY A 18 -3.37 6.10 0.64
N ALA A 19 -3.74 4.96 1.22
CA ALA A 19 -4.15 3.70 0.58
C ALA A 19 -3.11 2.97 -0.30
N ASP A 20 -2.13 3.67 -0.86
CA ASP A 20 -1.11 3.08 -1.72
C ASP A 20 0.06 2.52 -0.91
N GLY A 21 0.67 1.50 -1.49
CA GLY A 21 1.78 0.77 -0.94
C GLY A 21 2.15 -0.38 -1.87
N ALA A 22 3.08 -1.21 -1.43
CA ALA A 22 3.53 -2.36 -2.18
C ALA A 22 3.88 -3.53 -1.26
N LEU A 23 3.79 -4.73 -1.82
CA LEU A 23 4.40 -5.91 -1.23
C LEU A 23 5.92 -5.81 -1.37
N VAL A 24 6.63 -6.04 -0.28
CA VAL A 24 8.09 -6.01 -0.22
C VAL A 24 8.64 -7.35 0.23
N LYS A 25 9.80 -7.74 -0.30
CA LYS A 25 10.54 -8.94 0.12
C LYS A 25 11.43 -8.60 1.32
N ARG A 26 12.04 -9.63 1.93
CA ARG A 26 12.99 -9.45 3.07
C ARG A 26 14.22 -8.60 2.72
N ASP A 27 14.60 -8.54 1.45
CA ASP A 27 15.73 -7.72 0.96
C ASP A 27 15.34 -6.26 0.67
N GLY A 28 14.11 -5.85 0.97
CA GLY A 28 13.59 -4.50 0.71
C GLY A 28 13.17 -4.25 -0.75
N SER A 29 13.41 -5.20 -1.66
CA SER A 29 12.94 -5.09 -3.04
C SER A 29 11.43 -5.33 -3.15
N LEU A 30 10.80 -4.74 -4.16
CA LEU A 30 9.37 -4.93 -4.40
C LEU A 30 9.10 -6.37 -4.86
N ALA A 31 8.12 -7.01 -4.23
CA ALA A 31 7.54 -8.27 -4.72
C ALA A 31 6.51 -8.01 -5.82
N TYR A 32 5.84 -6.85 -5.79
CA TYR A 32 4.90 -6.37 -6.79
C TYR A 32 4.96 -4.83 -6.87
N PRO A 33 4.80 -4.19 -8.05
CA PRO A 33 4.74 -2.74 -8.16
C PRO A 33 3.55 -2.16 -7.38
N ALA A 34 3.70 -0.94 -6.85
CA ALA A 34 2.58 -0.25 -6.22
C ALA A 34 1.40 -0.07 -7.19
N ILE A 35 0.18 -0.32 -6.71
CA ILE A 35 -1.05 -0.07 -7.46
C ILE A 35 -1.55 1.32 -7.08
N SER A 36 -1.55 2.25 -8.03
CA SER A 36 -2.10 3.60 -7.85
C SER A 36 -3.55 3.55 -7.38
N TRP A 37 -3.91 4.44 -6.45
CA TRP A 37 -5.29 4.64 -5.99
C TRP A 37 -6.28 4.97 -7.13
N GLN A 38 -5.79 5.53 -8.25
CA GLN A 38 -6.62 5.81 -9.42
C GLN A 38 -6.92 4.55 -10.25
N CYS A 39 -6.17 3.47 -10.06
CA CYS A 39 -6.36 2.26 -10.83
C CYS A 39 -7.67 1.56 -10.47
N SER A 40 -8.52 1.33 -11.46
CA SER A 40 -9.86 0.75 -11.29
C SER A 40 -9.89 -0.77 -11.12
N ARG A 41 -8.73 -1.45 -11.17
CA ARG A 41 -8.64 -2.93 -11.25
C ARG A 41 -9.26 -3.68 -10.07
N THR A 42 -9.44 -3.02 -8.93
CA THR A 42 -10.00 -3.60 -7.70
C THR A 42 -11.51 -3.43 -7.58
N ARG A 43 -12.19 -2.75 -8.52
CA ARG A 43 -13.65 -2.56 -8.49
C ARG A 43 -14.43 -3.87 -8.50
N THR A 44 -13.97 -4.87 -9.25
CA THR A 44 -14.58 -6.21 -9.28
C THR A 44 -14.39 -6.92 -7.93
N VAL A 45 -13.21 -6.79 -7.33
CA VAL A 45 -12.90 -7.36 -6.00
C VAL A 45 -13.83 -6.78 -4.93
N VAL A 46 -14.15 -5.49 -4.98
CA VAL A 46 -15.13 -4.89 -4.06
C VAL A 46 -16.49 -5.58 -4.19
N LYS A 47 -17.00 -5.74 -5.41
CA LYS A 47 -18.32 -6.37 -5.66
C LYS A 47 -18.38 -7.76 -5.02
N GLU A 48 -17.36 -8.57 -5.24
CA GLU A 48 -17.30 -9.91 -4.66
C GLU A 48 -17.16 -9.93 -3.13
N VAL A 49 -16.51 -8.92 -2.53
CA VAL A 49 -16.38 -8.83 -1.07
C VAL A 49 -17.71 -8.46 -0.43
N VAL A 50 -18.44 -7.50 -1.00
CA VAL A 50 -19.73 -7.06 -0.44
C VAL A 50 -20.84 -8.09 -0.61
N GLU A 51 -20.69 -9.05 -1.53
CA GLU A 51 -21.57 -10.23 -1.62
C GLU A 51 -21.35 -11.22 -0.46
N ARG A 52 -20.24 -11.11 0.29
CA ARG A 52 -19.86 -12.05 1.35
C ARG A 52 -19.82 -11.42 2.74
N VAL A 53 -19.53 -10.13 2.81
CA VAL A 53 -19.40 -9.38 4.07
C VAL A 53 -20.10 -8.04 3.90
N GLU A 54 -21.02 -7.73 4.81
CA GLU A 54 -21.78 -6.49 4.77
C GLU A 54 -20.86 -5.26 4.88
N PRO A 55 -21.04 -4.20 4.07
CA PRO A 55 -20.23 -3.00 4.15
C PRO A 55 -20.19 -2.37 5.55
N ARG A 56 -21.30 -2.48 6.31
CA ARG A 56 -21.40 -1.97 7.69
C ARG A 56 -20.48 -2.73 8.64
N GLU A 57 -20.30 -4.03 8.44
CA GLU A 57 -19.42 -4.86 9.27
C GLU A 57 -17.94 -4.51 9.00
N ILE A 58 -17.58 -4.33 7.73
CA ILE A 58 -16.24 -3.84 7.36
C ILE A 58 -15.97 -2.49 8.02
N PHE A 59 -16.95 -1.59 8.00
CA PHE A 59 -16.81 -0.29 8.65
C PHE A 59 -16.70 -0.41 10.17
N SER A 60 -17.48 -1.26 10.84
CA SER A 60 -17.42 -1.39 12.30
C SER A 60 -16.09 -1.97 12.79
N ILE A 61 -15.42 -2.80 11.98
CA ILE A 61 -14.10 -3.36 12.31
C ILE A 61 -12.98 -2.38 11.99
N THR A 62 -13.04 -1.72 10.83
CA THR A 62 -11.88 -1.00 10.26
C THR A 62 -11.97 0.52 10.33
N GLY A 63 -13.17 1.08 10.52
CA GLY A 63 -13.46 2.50 10.37
C GLY A 63 -13.44 3.00 8.92
N TYR A 64 -13.16 2.14 7.93
CA TYR A 64 -13.11 2.52 6.52
C TYR A 64 -14.41 2.20 5.80
N GLN A 65 -14.87 3.16 5.00
CA GLN A 65 -15.90 2.89 3.99
C GLN A 65 -15.36 1.93 2.93
N VAL A 66 -16.26 1.17 2.30
CA VAL A 66 -15.91 0.24 1.22
C VAL A 66 -15.64 1.01 -0.07
N ILE A 67 -14.38 1.40 -0.27
CA ILE A 67 -13.93 2.13 -1.46
C ILE A 67 -12.87 1.32 -2.20
N TYR A 68 -13.00 1.18 -3.52
CA TYR A 68 -12.18 0.26 -4.32
C TYR A 68 -10.68 0.47 -4.21
N PHE A 69 -10.22 1.70 -3.95
CA PHE A 69 -8.79 1.97 -3.84
C PHE A 69 -8.18 1.57 -2.49
N ASN A 70 -8.97 1.17 -1.49
CA ASN A 70 -8.46 0.82 -0.17
C ASN A 70 -7.49 -0.37 -0.26
N THR A 71 -6.49 -0.38 0.63
CA THR A 71 -5.40 -1.36 0.66
C THR A 71 -5.88 -2.81 0.69
N LEU A 72 -6.96 -3.10 1.43
CA LEU A 72 -7.57 -4.44 1.49
C LEU A 72 -7.85 -5.02 0.09
N PHE A 73 -8.48 -4.23 -0.78
CA PHE A 73 -8.88 -4.72 -2.10
C PHE A 73 -7.68 -4.91 -3.03
N LYS A 74 -6.60 -4.12 -2.86
CA LYS A 74 -5.33 -4.32 -3.56
C LYS A 74 -4.67 -5.62 -3.12
N LEU A 75 -4.62 -5.91 -1.82
CA LEU A 75 -4.07 -7.16 -1.29
C LEU A 75 -4.83 -8.37 -1.82
N LEU A 76 -6.16 -8.33 -1.80
CA LEU A 76 -7.01 -9.40 -2.35
C LEU A 76 -6.81 -9.58 -3.86
N TRP A 77 -6.73 -8.47 -4.61
CA TRP A 77 -6.47 -8.51 -6.05
C TRP A 77 -5.11 -9.13 -6.36
N ILE A 78 -4.04 -8.71 -5.66
CA ILE A 78 -2.69 -9.23 -5.87
C ILE A 78 -2.63 -10.71 -5.50
N ARG A 79 -3.22 -11.12 -4.38
CA ARG A 79 -3.26 -12.53 -3.97
C ARG A 79 -3.85 -13.45 -5.05
N ARG A 80 -4.84 -12.97 -5.79
CA ARG A 80 -5.51 -13.74 -6.86
C ARG A 80 -4.77 -13.66 -8.20
N ASN A 81 -4.31 -12.48 -8.58
CA ASN A 81 -3.80 -12.23 -9.94
C ASN A 81 -2.26 -12.31 -10.04
N ALA A 82 -1.55 -12.23 -8.92
CA ALA A 82 -0.10 -12.38 -8.83
C ALA A 82 0.28 -13.18 -7.57
N PRO A 83 -0.20 -14.45 -7.44
CA PRO A 83 0.00 -15.26 -6.24
C PRO A 83 1.49 -15.43 -5.87
N LYS A 84 2.37 -15.62 -6.87
CA LYS A 84 3.83 -15.70 -6.66
C LYS A 84 4.41 -14.43 -6.02
N ALA A 85 3.87 -13.26 -6.32
CA ALA A 85 4.30 -12.01 -5.69
C ALA A 85 3.82 -11.93 -4.24
N PHE A 86 2.59 -12.40 -3.98
CA PHE A 86 2.02 -12.48 -2.64
C PHE A 86 2.79 -13.47 -1.74
N GLU A 87 3.16 -14.64 -2.27
CA GLU A 87 3.95 -15.66 -1.57
C GLU A 87 5.37 -15.21 -1.22
N ARG A 88 6.02 -14.46 -2.12
CA ARG A 88 7.38 -13.95 -1.90
C ARG A 88 7.42 -12.70 -1.01
N ALA A 89 6.26 -12.09 -0.75
CA ALA A 89 6.20 -10.89 0.07
C ALA A 89 6.47 -11.24 1.53
N TYR A 90 7.32 -10.44 2.15
CA TYR A 90 7.54 -10.46 3.59
C TYR A 90 6.52 -9.57 4.32
N THR A 91 6.25 -8.38 3.78
CA THR A 91 5.29 -7.44 4.38
C THR A 91 4.70 -6.50 3.32
N TRP A 92 3.70 -5.72 3.73
CA TRP A 92 3.18 -4.59 2.97
C TRP A 92 3.72 -3.29 3.58
N LEU A 93 4.34 -2.44 2.76
CA LEU A 93 4.71 -1.09 3.17
C LEU A 93 3.81 -0.08 2.45
N MET A 94 3.20 0.82 3.23
CA MET A 94 2.55 2.01 2.70
C MET A 94 3.60 2.91 2.01
N MET A 95 3.16 3.78 1.09
CA MET A 95 4.06 4.69 0.39
C MET A 95 5.09 5.46 1.25
N PRO A 96 4.75 6.02 2.44
CA PRO A 96 5.75 6.71 3.23
C PRO A 96 6.77 5.73 3.83
N GLY A 97 6.34 4.52 4.18
CA GLY A 97 7.23 3.45 4.64
C GLY A 97 8.18 2.97 3.56
N LEU A 98 7.74 2.88 2.30
CA LEU A 98 8.63 2.53 1.17
C LEU A 98 9.75 3.56 0.97
N ILE A 99 9.45 4.84 1.14
CA ILE A 99 10.44 5.92 1.00
C ILE A 99 11.32 5.95 2.25
N ALA A 100 10.74 5.85 3.45
CA ALA A 100 11.49 5.79 4.71
C ALA A 100 12.50 4.63 4.67
N HIS A 101 12.06 3.41 4.36
CA HIS A 101 12.92 2.24 4.23
C HIS A 101 14.04 2.41 3.20
N ARG A 102 13.81 3.14 2.10
CA ARG A 102 14.89 3.44 1.14
C ARG A 102 15.91 4.45 1.68
N LEU A 103 15.51 5.32 2.59
CA LEU A 103 16.38 6.33 3.21
C LEU A 103 17.11 5.78 4.44
N SER A 104 16.49 4.90 5.22
CA SER A 104 17.02 4.42 6.51
C SER A 104 17.36 2.93 6.54
N GLY A 105 16.79 2.10 5.67
CA GLY A 105 16.82 0.64 5.79
C GLY A 105 15.83 0.06 6.80
N GLU A 106 14.95 0.88 7.37
CA GLU A 106 13.91 0.52 8.35
C GLU A 106 12.50 0.84 7.85
#